data_AF-A0A914K3S2-F1
#
_entry.id   AF-A0A914K3S2-F1
#
_cell.length_a   1.000
_cell.length_b   1.000
_cell.length_c   1.000
_cell.angle_alpha   90.00
_cell.angle_beta   90.00
_cell.angle_gamma   90.00
#
_symmetry.space_group_name_H-M   'P 1'
#
loop_
_entity.id
_entity.type
_entity.pdbx_description
1 polymer ?
#
loop_
_entity_poly.entity_id
_entity_poly.type
_entity_poly.pdbx_seq_one_letter_code
_entity_poly.pdbx_strand_id
1 'polypeptide(L)'
;MEGGEDLLREEDILQYIEENGDSIAIVFFSGIQYYTGQLFDMQKITEAGHKKGCLVGWDLAHAFANVPLHLSLWNVDFACWCTYKYGSS
;
A
#
# COMPACT_ATOMS: atom_id res chain seq x y z
N MET A 1 8.44 14.83 -2.34
CA MET A 1 9.50 14.55 -3.33
C MET A 1 10.39 15.77 -3.50
N GLU A 2 11.54 15.76 -2.83
CA GLU A 2 12.68 16.57 -3.25
C GLU A 2 13.24 15.98 -4.56
N GLY A 3 13.67 16.82 -5.49
CA GLY A 3 14.06 16.35 -6.83
C GLY A 3 15.25 15.38 -6.79
N GLY A 4 15.09 14.18 -7.38
CA GLY A 4 16.16 13.20 -7.56
C GLY A 4 15.96 11.85 -6.84
N GLU A 5 14.87 11.66 -6.10
CA GLU A 5 14.56 10.38 -5.45
C GLU A 5 13.66 9.50 -6.34
N ASP A 6 14.08 8.25 -6.55
CA ASP A 6 13.27 7.26 -7.27
C ASP A 6 12.27 6.54 -6.34
N LEU A 7 12.48 6.60 -5.02
CA LEU A 7 11.64 5.91 -4.01
C LEU A 7 10.78 6.90 -3.23
N LEU A 8 9.63 6.44 -2.74
CA LEU A 8 8.80 7.21 -1.84
C LEU A 8 9.24 6.97 -0.39
N ARG A 9 9.47 8.04 0.36
CA ARG A 9 9.75 7.92 1.79
C ARG A 9 8.48 7.52 2.54
N GLU A 10 8.60 6.63 3.53
CA GLU A 10 7.43 6.17 4.30
C GLU A 10 6.81 7.33 5.08
N GLU A 11 7.64 8.20 5.65
CA GLU A 11 7.22 9.39 6.39
C GLU A 11 6.38 10.36 5.53
N ASP A 12 6.72 10.53 4.25
CA ASP A 12 5.96 11.40 3.33
C ASP A 12 4.56 10.83 3.09
N ILE A 13 4.43 9.51 2.95
CA ILE A 13 3.14 8.83 2.76
C ILE A 13 2.29 8.97 4.01
N LEU A 14 2.87 8.70 5.18
CA LEU A 14 2.16 8.78 6.45
C LEU A 14 1.73 10.23 6.77
N GLN A 15 2.61 11.20 6.50
CA GLN A 15 2.30 12.62 6.67
C GLN A 15 1.16 13.06 5.74
N TYR A 16 1.18 12.62 4.48
CA TYR A 16 0.11 12.96 3.54
C TYR A 16 -1.25 12.42 4.00
N ILE A 17 -1.29 11.18 4.49
CA ILE A 17 -2.51 10.58 5.06
C ILE A 17 -2.96 11.36 6.30
N GLU A 18 -2.03 11.70 7.21
CA GLU A 18 -2.37 12.46 8.42
C GLU A 18 -2.99 13.83 8.09
N GLU A 19 -2.38 14.57 7.17
CA GLU A 19 -2.80 15.92 6.79
C GLU A 19 -4.11 15.95 6.00
N ASN A 20 -4.35 14.95 5.14
CA ASN A 20 -5.44 14.99 4.15
C ASN A 20 -6.51 13.92 4.37
N GLY A 21 -6.30 12.99 5.30
CA GLY A 21 -7.10 11.77 5.46
C GLY A 21 -8.59 12.01 5.68
N ASP A 22 -8.98 13.12 6.32
CA ASP A 22 -10.39 13.44 6.55
C ASP A 22 -11.17 13.72 5.24
N SER A 23 -10.46 13.98 4.14
CA SER A 23 -11.01 14.17 2.79
C SER A 23 -10.86 12.93 1.90
N ILE A 24 -10.15 11.90 2.37
CA ILE A 24 -9.84 10.69 1.61
C ILE A 24 -10.86 9.60 1.96
N ALA A 25 -11.67 9.20 1.00
CA ALA A 25 -12.59 8.07 1.18
C ALA A 25 -11.84 6.72 1.18
N ILE A 26 -10.87 6.56 0.27
CA ILE A 26 -10.14 5.31 0.05
C ILE A 26 -8.65 5.61 -0.18
N VAL A 27 -7.79 4.94 0.60
CA VAL A 27 -6.38 4.79 0.28
C VAL A 27 -6.23 3.50 -0.53
N PHE A 28 -5.87 3.63 -1.81
CA PHE A 28 -5.62 2.48 -2.68
C PHE A 28 -4.20 2.55 -3.23
N PHE A 29 -3.36 1.59 -2.85
CA PHE A 29 -1.92 1.66 -3.08
C PHE A 29 -1.32 0.32 -3.51
N SER A 30 -0.14 0.32 -4.14
CA SER A 30 0.54 -0.92 -4.53
C SER A 30 1.24 -1.55 -3.33
N GLY A 31 1.20 -2.88 -3.18
CA GLY A 31 2.04 -3.58 -2.19
C GLY A 31 3.53 -3.52 -2.56
N ILE A 32 3.84 -3.74 -3.84
CA ILE A 32 5.17 -3.50 -4.42
C ILE A 32 5.01 -2.59 -5.64
N GLN A 33 5.78 -1.50 -5.69
CA GLN A 33 5.80 -0.59 -6.83
C GLN A 33 6.45 -1.30 -8.04
N TYR A 34 5.75 -1.32 -9.20
CA TYR A 34 6.13 -2.16 -10.34
C TYR A 34 7.47 -1.82 -11.01
N TYR A 35 7.86 -0.54 -10.99
CA TYR A 35 9.06 -0.02 -11.64
C TYR A 35 10.25 -0.02 -10.68
N THR A 36 10.07 0.53 -9.48
CA THR A 36 11.17 0.70 -8.51
C THR A 36 11.40 -0.55 -7.67
N GLY A 37 10.43 -1.47 -7.64
CA GLY A 37 10.48 -2.67 -6.80
C GLY A 37 10.28 -2.37 -5.31
N GLN A 38 9.91 -1.14 -4.95
CA GLN A 38 9.73 -0.75 -3.55
C GLN A 38 8.58 -1.52 -2.91
N LEU A 39 8.89 -2.26 -1.85
CA LEU A 39 7.91 -2.87 -0.95
C LEU A 39 7.47 -1.83 0.08
N PHE A 40 6.17 -1.61 0.20
CA PHE A 40 5.60 -0.69 1.18
C PHE A 40 5.14 -1.42 2.45
N ASP A 41 5.24 -0.73 3.60
CA ASP A 41 4.74 -1.23 4.88
C ASP A 41 3.20 -1.16 4.91
N MET A 42 2.58 -2.24 4.41
CA MET A 42 1.12 -2.32 4.27
C MET A 42 0.41 -2.18 5.61
N GLN A 43 0.99 -2.72 6.68
CA GLN A 43 0.38 -2.64 8.00
C GLN A 43 0.32 -1.19 8.49
N LYS A 44 1.45 -0.48 8.48
CA LYS A 44 1.49 0.92 8.94
C LYS A 44 0.59 1.82 8.12
N ILE A 45 0.60 1.67 6.80
CA ILE A 45 -0.23 2.52 5.91
C ILE A 45 -1.72 2.22 6.10
N THR A 46 -2.09 0.95 6.33
CA THR A 46 -3.47 0.57 6.67
C THR A 46 -3.90 1.20 8.00
N GLU A 47 -3.07 1.09 9.04
CA GLU A 47 -3.34 1.71 10.34
C GLU A 47 -3.46 3.23 10.25
N ALA A 48 -2.64 3.89 9.43
CA ALA A 48 -2.70 5.34 9.22
C ALA A 48 -4.01 5.78 8.54
N GLY A 49 -4.41 5.10 7.46
CA GLY A 49 -5.68 5.39 6.79
C GLY A 49 -6.89 5.16 7.70
N HIS A 50 -6.88 4.06 8.46
CA HIS A 50 -7.95 3.77 9.43
C HIS A 50 -8.08 4.82 10.52
N LYS A 51 -6.98 5.36 11.04
CA LYS A 51 -6.99 6.47 12.02
C LYS A 51 -7.71 7.72 11.50
N LYS A 52 -7.73 7.91 10.17
CA LYS A 52 -8.40 9.02 9.48
C LYS A 52 -9.79 8.65 8.94
N GLY A 53 -10.27 7.43 9.21
CA GLY A 53 -11.58 6.96 8.75
C GLY A 53 -11.64 6.53 7.29
N CYS A 54 -10.49 6.40 6.62
CA CYS A 54 -10.42 5.92 5.23
C CYS A 54 -10.62 4.40 5.19
N LEU A 55 -11.18 3.88 4.09
CA LEU A 55 -10.96 2.48 3.71
C LEU A 55 -9.56 2.34 3.10
N VAL A 56 -8.86 1.25 3.38
CA VAL A 56 -7.52 0.99 2.86
C VAL A 56 -7.46 -0.35 2.14
N GLY A 57 -7.15 -0.28 0.85
CA GLY A 57 -6.98 -1.46 0.01
C GLY A 57 -5.72 -1.45 -0.83
N TRP A 58 -5.36 -2.63 -1.33
CA TRP A 58 -4.05 -2.85 -1.96
C TRP A 58 -4.13 -3.52 -3.33
N ASP A 59 -3.40 -2.97 -4.29
CA ASP A 59 -3.01 -3.67 -5.51
C ASP A 59 -1.78 -4.55 -5.20
N LEU A 60 -2.00 -5.85 -5.19
CA LEU A 60 -0.99 -6.86 -4.89
C LEU A 60 -0.48 -7.56 -6.15
N ALA A 61 -0.65 -6.99 -7.34
CA ALA A 61 -0.20 -7.60 -8.59
C ALA A 61 1.29 -7.99 -8.58
N HIS A 62 2.15 -7.20 -7.93
CA HIS A 62 3.57 -7.52 -7.76
C HIS A 62 3.95 -8.12 -6.41
N ALA A 63 3.01 -8.20 -5.46
CA ALA A 63 3.25 -8.68 -4.09
C ALA A 63 2.72 -10.11 -3.85
N PHE A 64 1.58 -10.46 -4.47
CA PHE A 64 0.97 -11.79 -4.37
C PHE A 64 1.94 -12.87 -4.88
N ALA A 65 2.14 -13.91 -4.07
CA ALA A 65 3.12 -14.98 -4.29
C ALA A 65 4.59 -14.53 -4.41
N ASN A 66 4.91 -13.28 -4.02
CA ASN A 66 6.27 -12.72 -4.05
C ASN A 66 6.82 -12.45 -2.63
N VAL A 67 5.99 -11.86 -1.75
CA VAL A 67 6.35 -11.55 -0.36
C VAL A 67 5.30 -12.12 0.61
N PRO A 68 5.64 -12.30 1.91
CA PRO A 68 4.65 -12.66 2.93
C PRO A 68 3.54 -11.61 3.00
N LEU A 69 2.30 -12.08 3.04
CA LEU A 69 1.11 -11.25 3.11
C LEU A 69 0.23 -11.73 4.27
N HIS A 70 -0.10 -10.83 5.19
CA HIS A 70 -0.95 -11.11 6.34
C HIS A 70 -2.19 -10.21 6.36
N LEU A 71 -2.90 -10.13 5.24
CA LEU A 71 -3.98 -9.14 4.99
C LEU A 71 -5.01 -9.05 6.12
N SER A 72 -5.50 -10.19 6.62
CA SER A 72 -6.46 -10.22 7.72
C SER A 72 -5.86 -9.78 9.05
N LEU A 73 -4.58 -10.08 9.33
CA LEU A 73 -3.91 -9.64 10.56
C LEU A 73 -3.60 -8.14 10.52
N TRP A 74 -3.30 -7.61 9.33
CA TRP A 74 -3.06 -6.19 9.10
C TRP A 74 -4.34 -5.37 8.93
N ASN A 75 -5.52 -5.99 9.09
CA ASN A 75 -6.82 -5.35 8.94
C ASN A 75 -7.03 -4.67 7.57
N VAL A 76 -6.48 -5.22 6.49
CA VAL A 76 -6.69 -4.68 5.13
C VAL A 76 -8.17 -4.85 4.74
N ASP A 77 -8.81 -3.77 4.26
CA ASP A 77 -10.24 -3.79 3.92
C ASP A 77 -10.52 -4.60 2.64
N PHE A 78 -9.67 -4.44 1.63
CA PHE A 78 -9.76 -5.18 0.38
C PHE A 78 -8.41 -5.26 -0.34
N ALA A 79 -8.26 -6.25 -1.21
CA ALA A 79 -7.10 -6.34 -2.09
C ALA A 79 -7.46 -7.00 -3.41
N CYS A 80 -6.71 -6.68 -4.46
CA CYS A 80 -6.80 -7.35 -5.75
C CYS A 80 -5.41 -7.71 -6.26
N TRP A 81 -5.33 -8.74 -7.10
CA TRP A 81 -4.08 -9.17 -7.74
C TRP A 81 -4.37 -9.90 -9.04
N CYS A 82 -3.32 -10.10 -9.83
CA CYS A 82 -3.33 -10.97 -10.99
C CYS A 82 -2.59 -12.28 -10.69
N THR A 83 -2.89 -13.33 -11.43
CA THR A 83 -2.23 -14.64 -11.26
C THR A 83 -1.08 -14.90 -12.22
N TYR A 84 -1.04 -14.22 -13.37
CA TYR A 84 -0.05 -14.46 -14.43
C TYR A 84 1.38 -13.96 -14.14
N LYS A 85 1.59 -13.29 -12.99
CA LYS A 85 2.92 -12.85 -12.53
C LYS A 85 3.55 -13.93 -11.64
N TYR A 86 3.78 -13.64 -10.37
CA TYR A 86 4.42 -14.58 -9.45
C TYR A 86 3.49 -15.74 -9.05
N GLY A 87 2.17 -15.58 -9.18
CA GLY A 87 1.18 -16.63 -8.88
C GLY A 87 1.24 -17.85 -9.79
N SER A 88 1.72 -17.69 -11.04
CA SER A 88 1.91 -18.75 -12.04
C SER A 88 0.71 -19.70 -12.26
N SER A 89 -0.52 -19.19 -12.12
CA SER A 89 -1.77 -19.95 -12.33
C SER A 89 -2.63 -19.39 -13.45
#